data_AF-A0A8J2EI14-F1
#
_entry.id   AF-A0A8J2EI14-F1
#
_cell.length_a   1.000
_cell.length_b   1.000
_cell.length_c   1.000
_cell.angle_alpha   90.00
_cell.angle_beta   90.00
_cell.angle_gamma   90.00
#
_symmetry.space_group_name_H-M   'P 1'
#
loop_
_entity.id
_entity.type
_entity.pdbx_description
1 polymer ?
#
loop_
_entity_poly.entity_id
_entity_poly.type
_entity_poly.pdbx_seq_one_letter_code
_entity_poly.pdbx_strand_id
1 'polypeptide(L)'
;MIIKNAARTWKASKMFNLNFFNNLYESIDGAYESIEDECQFLHFKSNFSLLKQVLTMNEQQASNYLNKNPWYVGWKNCHPQVLDVMKKYYDSPHFLPLDTEIPQTNYIFIGYDQGANMHLDYIPRLMWQGQLAGKKIWSVAPTPECDSVCKRFNFSVDTGDIVLLDTRVWYHATLIKDNTLSLTITSEYG
;
A
#
# COMPACT_ATOMS: atom_id res chain seq x y z
N MET A 1 9.12 -13.38 -2.09
CA MET A 1 10.40 -13.08 -1.40
C MET A 1 10.21 -11.87 -0.49
N ILE A 2 10.92 -11.83 0.65
CA ILE A 2 10.94 -10.68 1.57
C ILE A 2 12.40 -10.26 1.71
N ILE A 3 12.69 -8.99 1.47
CA ILE A 3 14.01 -8.42 1.73
C ILE A 3 13.90 -7.60 3.02
N LYS A 4 14.57 -8.08 4.07
CA LYS A 4 14.48 -7.48 5.39
C LYS A 4 15.18 -6.12 5.42
N ASN A 5 14.54 -5.14 6.08
CA ASN A 5 15.10 -3.79 6.29
C ASN A 5 15.49 -3.00 5.01
N ALA A 6 15.03 -3.40 3.82
CA ALA A 6 15.42 -2.74 2.57
C ALA A 6 14.93 -1.29 2.42
N ALA A 7 13.83 -0.93 3.10
CA ALA A 7 13.26 0.42 3.14
C ALA A 7 13.64 1.19 4.42
N ARG A 8 14.53 0.65 5.27
CA ARG A 8 14.82 1.22 6.60
C ARG A 8 15.37 2.64 6.56
N THR A 9 16.07 3.00 5.48
CA THR A 9 16.67 4.33 5.29
C THR A 9 15.71 5.34 4.67
N TRP A 10 14.54 4.92 4.18
CA TRP A 10 13.58 5.81 3.55
C TRP A 10 12.98 6.78 4.57
N LYS A 11 13.06 8.07 4.25
CA LYS A 11 12.47 9.15 5.07
C LYS A 11 10.95 9.04 5.15
N ALA A 12 10.32 8.37 4.18
CA ALA A 12 8.88 8.11 4.12
C ALA A 12 8.35 7.47 5.40
N SER A 13 9.11 6.57 6.04
CA SER A 13 8.73 5.93 7.32
C SER A 13 8.48 6.93 8.46
N LYS A 14 9.11 8.12 8.40
CA LYS A 14 8.96 9.19 9.40
C LYS A 14 8.01 10.29 8.96
N MET A 15 7.83 10.48 7.65
CA MET A 15 7.12 11.62 7.08
C MET A 15 5.69 11.26 6.66
N PHE A 16 5.47 10.07 6.12
CA PHE A 16 4.16 9.69 5.60
C PHE A 16 3.21 9.33 6.74
N ASN A 17 2.09 10.04 6.78
CA ASN A 17 0.97 9.85 7.67
C ASN A 17 -0.26 10.54 7.07
N LEU A 18 -1.44 10.40 7.68
CA LEU A 18 -2.67 11.01 7.18
C LEU A 18 -2.56 12.53 7.01
N ASN A 19 -1.91 13.23 7.96
CA ASN A 19 -1.72 14.67 7.87
C ASN A 19 -0.81 15.08 6.71
N PHE A 20 0.27 14.34 6.46
CA PHE A 20 1.14 14.58 5.29
C PHE A 20 0.35 14.45 3.99
N PHE A 21 -0.42 13.37 3.83
CA PHE A 21 -1.20 13.16 2.61
C PHE A 21 -2.31 14.19 2.46
N ASN A 22 -3.03 14.53 3.53
CA ASN A 22 -4.04 15.58 3.52
C ASN A 22 -3.45 16.92 3.02
N ASN A 23 -2.37 17.39 3.64
CA ASN A 23 -1.72 18.64 3.24
C ASN A 23 -1.21 18.59 1.80
N LEU A 24 -0.67 17.44 1.35
CA LEU A 24 -0.20 17.27 -0.02
C LEU A 24 -1.34 17.42 -1.04
N TYR A 25 -2.44 16.70 -0.81
CA TYR A 25 -3.58 16.69 -1.72
C TYR A 25 -4.36 18.00 -1.72
N GLU A 26 -4.49 18.68 -0.57
CA GLU A 26 -5.12 20.01 -0.51
C GLU A 26 -4.24 21.10 -1.16
N SER A 27 -2.92 20.89 -1.27
CA SER A 27 -1.99 21.87 -1.84
C SER A 27 -1.85 21.83 -3.36
N ILE A 28 -2.39 20.79 -4.01
CA ILE A 28 -2.22 20.55 -5.44
C ILE A 28 -3.59 20.49 -6.11
N ASP A 29 -3.85 21.44 -6.99
CA ASP A 29 -5.07 21.49 -7.79
C ASP A 29 -5.17 20.25 -8.71
N GLY A 30 -6.36 19.65 -8.81
CA GLY A 30 -6.58 18.42 -9.58
C GLY A 30 -6.10 17.12 -8.90
N ALA A 31 -5.52 17.18 -7.69
CA ALA A 31 -4.98 15.98 -7.05
C ALA A 31 -6.06 14.95 -6.68
N TYR A 32 -7.21 15.40 -6.16
CA TYR A 32 -8.31 14.49 -5.83
C TYR A 32 -9.03 13.99 -7.08
N GLU A 33 -9.28 14.89 -8.03
CA GLU A 33 -9.90 14.62 -9.33
C GLU A 33 -9.12 13.54 -10.09
N SER A 34 -7.78 13.59 -10.04
CA SER A 34 -6.95 12.55 -10.65
C SER A 34 -7.27 11.14 -10.12
N ILE A 35 -7.62 11.01 -8.83
CA ILE A 35 -7.96 9.72 -8.21
C ILE A 35 -9.36 9.26 -8.62
N GLU A 36 -10.29 10.19 -8.76
CA GLU A 36 -11.70 9.92 -9.05
C GLU A 36 -11.94 9.64 -10.54
N ASP A 37 -11.26 10.35 -11.43
CA ASP A 37 -11.51 10.33 -12.87
C ASP A 37 -10.53 9.46 -13.66
N GLU A 38 -9.27 9.34 -13.23
CA GLU A 38 -8.20 8.67 -13.98
C GLU A 38 -7.58 7.48 -13.25
N CYS A 39 -7.40 7.62 -11.94
CA CYS A 39 -6.78 6.64 -11.07
C CYS A 39 -7.83 5.78 -10.36
N GLN A 40 -7.46 5.22 -9.20
CA GLN A 40 -8.31 4.29 -8.49
C GLN A 40 -8.21 4.49 -6.98
N PHE A 41 -9.38 4.59 -6.35
CA PHE A 41 -9.54 4.42 -4.90
C PHE A 41 -9.97 2.98 -4.59
N LEU A 42 -9.35 2.39 -3.57
CA LEU A 42 -9.55 1.00 -3.15
C LEU A 42 -10.10 0.98 -1.73
N HIS A 43 -11.41 0.78 -1.60
CA HIS A 43 -12.13 0.82 -0.33
C HIS A 43 -12.22 -0.56 0.34
N PHE A 44 -11.10 -1.09 0.84
CA PHE A 44 -11.07 -2.41 1.49
C PHE A 44 -11.78 -2.41 2.86
N LYS A 45 -12.94 -3.07 2.96
CA LYS A 45 -13.64 -3.21 4.26
C LYS A 45 -13.79 -1.85 4.98
N SER A 46 -14.12 -0.80 4.24
CA SER A 46 -14.32 0.55 4.76
C SER A 46 -15.63 1.13 4.22
N ASN A 47 -16.21 2.08 4.96
CA ASN A 47 -17.39 2.83 4.50
C ASN A 47 -16.98 4.09 3.70
N PHE A 48 -15.70 4.24 3.36
CA PHE A 48 -15.22 5.36 2.56
C PHE A 48 -15.42 5.07 1.08
N SER A 49 -15.92 6.06 0.36
CA SER A 49 -16.08 6.02 -1.09
C SER A 49 -15.02 6.86 -1.81
N LEU A 50 -14.42 7.84 -1.11
CA LEU A 50 -13.50 8.82 -1.69
C LEU A 50 -12.26 9.00 -0.81
N LEU A 51 -11.10 9.28 -1.45
CA LEU A 51 -9.86 9.55 -0.73
C LEU A 51 -9.98 10.76 0.20
N LYS A 52 -10.69 11.81 -0.25
CA LYS A 52 -10.89 13.02 0.56
C LYS A 52 -11.52 12.72 1.92
N GLN A 53 -12.51 11.83 1.96
CA GLN A 53 -13.14 11.42 3.22
C GLN A 53 -12.15 10.80 4.19
N VAL A 54 -11.16 10.07 3.68
CA VAL A 54 -10.09 9.45 4.48
C VAL A 54 -9.12 10.51 5.01
N LEU A 55 -8.68 11.42 4.14
CA LEU A 55 -7.66 12.41 4.47
C LEU A 55 -8.17 13.53 5.37
N THR A 56 -9.47 13.83 5.34
CA THR A 56 -10.11 14.84 6.20
C THR A 56 -10.74 14.26 7.47
N MET A 57 -10.49 12.98 7.79
CA MET A 57 -10.97 12.40 9.05
C MET A 57 -10.40 13.17 10.25
N ASN A 58 -11.25 13.53 11.21
CA ASN A 58 -10.78 14.14 12.45
C ASN A 58 -10.18 13.08 13.40
N GLU A 59 -9.39 13.52 14.38
CA GLU A 59 -8.70 12.62 15.32
C GLU A 59 -9.64 11.70 16.10
N GLN A 60 -10.85 12.20 16.43
CA GLN A 60 -11.86 11.44 17.15
C GLN A 60 -12.44 10.31 16.29
N GLN A 61 -12.67 10.58 15.00
CA GLN A 61 -13.06 9.57 14.02
C GLN A 61 -11.95 8.53 13.89
N ALA A 62 -10.71 8.94 13.61
CA ALA A 62 -9.55 8.05 13.50
C ALA A 62 -9.40 7.14 14.74
N SER A 63 -9.61 7.70 15.94
CA SER A 63 -9.55 6.96 17.22
C SER A 63 -10.73 6.00 17.44
N ASN A 64 -11.93 6.36 16.97
CA ASN A 64 -13.11 5.49 17.04
C ASN A 64 -12.96 4.24 16.16
N TYR A 65 -12.25 4.37 15.04
CA TYR A 65 -12.03 3.24 14.12
C TYR A 65 -11.09 2.17 14.71
N LEU A 66 -10.19 2.51 15.65
CA LEU A 66 -9.29 1.55 16.29
C LEU A 66 -10.03 0.45 17.08
N ASN A 67 -11.22 0.74 17.62
CA ASN A 67 -11.90 -0.15 18.58
C ASN A 67 -13.29 -0.64 18.15
N LYS A 68 -13.98 0.04 17.22
CA LYS A 68 -15.38 -0.31 16.87
C LYS A 68 -15.59 -0.65 15.39
N ASN A 69 -14.95 0.08 14.50
CA ASN A 69 -15.06 -0.11 13.06
C ASN A 69 -13.65 0.00 12.48
N PRO A 70 -12.89 -1.06 12.26
CA PRO A 70 -11.64 -0.91 11.54
C PRO A 70 -11.89 -0.50 10.09
N TRP A 71 -10.93 0.17 9.47
CA TRP A 71 -10.93 0.48 8.04
C TRP A 71 -9.55 0.22 7.47
N TYR A 72 -9.52 -0.10 6.18
CA TYR A 72 -8.30 -0.19 5.40
C TYR A 72 -8.59 0.36 4.01
N VAL A 73 -7.71 1.21 3.49
CA VAL A 73 -7.91 1.77 2.16
C VAL A 73 -6.60 1.76 1.40
N GLY A 74 -6.69 1.78 0.08
CA GLY A 74 -5.58 2.11 -0.77
C GLY A 74 -5.99 3.08 -1.85
N TRP A 75 -5.02 3.71 -2.49
CA TRP A 75 -5.26 4.51 -3.69
C TRP A 75 -4.04 4.50 -4.58
N LYS A 76 -4.29 4.57 -5.88
CA LYS A 76 -3.27 4.74 -6.92
C LYS A 76 -2.99 6.22 -7.09
N ASN A 77 -1.74 6.64 -6.93
CA ASN A 77 -1.27 7.98 -7.27
C ASN A 77 -0.82 8.00 -8.73
N CYS A 78 -1.42 8.85 -9.56
CA CYS A 78 -0.96 9.15 -10.93
C CYS A 78 -0.74 10.65 -11.18
N HIS A 79 -1.15 11.53 -10.27
CA HIS A 79 -0.92 12.96 -10.45
C HIS A 79 0.60 13.29 -10.41
N PRO A 80 1.19 13.87 -11.47
CA PRO A 80 2.64 14.05 -11.57
C PRO A 80 3.24 14.84 -10.41
N GLN A 81 2.60 15.94 -10.00
CA GLN A 81 3.10 16.78 -8.91
C GLN A 81 3.05 16.08 -7.54
N VAL A 82 2.02 15.24 -7.31
CA VAL A 82 1.91 14.44 -6.07
C VAL A 82 3.06 13.45 -6.02
N LEU A 83 3.30 12.76 -7.13
CA LEU A 83 4.40 11.79 -7.26
C LEU A 83 5.77 12.44 -7.09
N ASP A 84 6.00 13.62 -7.68
CA ASP A 84 7.27 14.36 -7.54
C ASP A 84 7.55 14.78 -6.10
N VAL A 85 6.53 15.12 -5.33
CA VAL A 85 6.69 15.38 -3.89
C VAL A 85 6.98 14.08 -3.14
N MET A 86 6.22 13.02 -3.39
CA MET A 86 6.39 11.73 -2.70
C MET A 86 7.76 11.09 -2.92
N LYS A 87 8.29 11.15 -4.14
CA LYS A 87 9.61 10.59 -4.51
C LYS A 87 10.78 11.20 -3.75
N LYS A 88 10.61 12.33 -3.07
CA LYS A 88 11.65 12.93 -2.21
C LYS A 88 11.87 12.15 -0.91
N TYR A 89 10.98 11.20 -0.58
CA TYR A 89 10.95 10.51 0.71
C TYR A 89 11.27 9.02 0.63
N TYR A 90 11.26 8.41 -0.55
CA TYR A 90 11.56 7.00 -0.76
C TYR A 90 12.33 6.83 -2.08
N ASP A 91 13.08 5.75 -2.18
CA ASP A 91 13.85 5.41 -3.37
C ASP A 91 13.30 4.14 -4.04
N SER A 92 13.72 3.85 -5.26
CA SER A 92 13.54 2.51 -5.82
C SER A 92 14.26 1.48 -4.95
N PRO A 93 13.69 0.28 -4.70
CA PRO A 93 14.37 -0.73 -3.91
C PRO A 93 15.74 -1.07 -4.50
N HIS A 94 16.79 -0.94 -3.69
CA HIS A 94 18.20 -1.03 -4.12
C HIS A 94 18.61 -2.39 -4.73
N PHE A 95 17.80 -3.42 -4.55
CA PHE A 95 18.03 -4.76 -5.10
C PHE A 95 17.39 -4.96 -6.48
N LEU A 96 16.62 -4.00 -6.98
CA LEU A 96 16.14 -4.02 -8.35
C LEU A 96 17.29 -3.68 -9.32
N PRO A 97 17.29 -4.23 -10.54
CA PRO A 97 18.24 -3.83 -11.59
C PRO A 97 18.28 -2.32 -11.80
N LEU A 98 19.45 -1.76 -12.14
CA LEU A 98 19.63 -0.32 -12.33
C LEU A 98 18.84 0.25 -13.51
N ASP A 99 18.56 -0.59 -14.50
CA ASP A 99 17.79 -0.33 -15.70
C ASP A 99 16.30 -0.69 -15.55
N THR A 100 15.85 -1.00 -14.33
CA THR A 100 14.44 -1.26 -14.05
C THR A 100 13.60 -0.03 -14.37
N GLU A 101 12.61 -0.17 -15.25
CA GLU A 101 11.64 0.89 -15.45
C GLU A 101 10.66 0.90 -14.27
N ILE A 102 10.47 2.09 -13.70
CA ILE A 102 9.47 2.36 -12.66
C ILE A 102 8.41 3.27 -13.27
N PRO A 103 7.13 2.87 -13.28
CA PRO A 103 6.10 3.71 -13.84
C PRO A 103 5.93 4.98 -13.01
N GLN A 104 5.38 6.01 -13.66
CA GLN A 104 4.98 7.26 -13.01
C GLN A 104 3.68 7.08 -12.23
N THR A 105 3.61 6.04 -11.41
CA THR A 105 2.49 5.72 -10.53
C THR A 105 2.98 4.94 -9.31
N ASN A 106 2.34 5.13 -8.17
CA ASN A 106 2.54 4.28 -7.00
C ASN A 106 1.20 4.07 -6.28
N TYR A 107 1.17 3.19 -5.30
CA TYR A 107 0.01 2.97 -4.46
C TYR A 107 0.39 3.22 -3.00
N ILE A 108 -0.51 3.83 -2.26
CA ILE A 108 -0.46 3.85 -0.79
C ILE A 108 -1.55 2.93 -0.29
N PHE A 109 -1.24 2.14 0.74
CA PHE A 109 -2.25 1.44 1.52
C PHE A 109 -2.07 1.76 3.00
N ILE A 110 -3.17 2.08 3.67
CA ILE A 110 -3.17 2.55 5.05
C ILE A 110 -4.44 2.11 5.80
N GLY A 111 -4.31 1.79 7.08
CA GLY A 111 -5.44 1.46 7.95
C GLY A 111 -5.12 0.45 9.04
N TYR A 112 -6.14 -0.27 9.50
CA TYR A 112 -6.13 -1.15 10.68
C TYR A 112 -6.83 -2.50 10.41
N ASP A 113 -6.58 -3.49 11.30
CA ASP A 113 -7.24 -4.82 11.34
C ASP A 113 -7.12 -5.63 10.03
N GLN A 114 -8.22 -5.91 9.33
CA GLN A 114 -8.19 -6.67 8.10
C GLN A 114 -7.78 -5.75 6.96
N GLY A 115 -6.61 -6.07 6.38
CA GLY A 115 -6.10 -5.40 5.21
C GLY A 115 -6.90 -5.78 3.95
N ALA A 116 -6.19 -6.11 2.87
CA ALA A 116 -6.84 -6.63 1.67
C ALA A 116 -7.33 -8.08 1.87
N ASN A 117 -8.54 -8.37 1.38
CA ASN A 117 -9.10 -9.72 1.31
C ASN A 117 -8.32 -10.60 0.32
N MET A 118 -8.59 -11.91 0.30
CA MET A 118 -7.93 -12.83 -0.63
C MET A 118 -8.29 -12.49 -2.09
N HIS A 119 -7.29 -12.09 -2.89
CA HIS A 119 -7.49 -11.70 -4.30
C HIS A 119 -6.24 -11.94 -5.16
N LEU A 120 -6.41 -11.78 -6.47
CA LEU A 120 -5.33 -11.60 -7.44
C LEU A 120 -5.32 -10.13 -7.89
N ASP A 121 -4.14 -9.61 -8.18
CA ASP A 121 -4.00 -8.29 -8.79
C ASP A 121 -4.11 -8.39 -10.30
N TYR A 122 -4.87 -7.47 -10.90
CA TYR A 122 -4.95 -7.30 -12.35
C TYR A 122 -4.06 -6.14 -12.79
N ILE A 123 -2.75 -6.35 -12.71
CA ILE A 123 -1.70 -5.39 -13.05
C ILE A 123 -0.81 -5.92 -14.18
N PRO A 124 -0.27 -5.04 -15.05
CA PRO A 124 0.54 -5.46 -16.18
C PRO A 124 1.95 -5.94 -15.78
N ARG A 125 2.53 -5.36 -14.72
CA ARG A 125 3.93 -5.60 -14.33
C ARG A 125 4.04 -6.28 -12.95
N LEU A 126 5.25 -6.70 -12.59
CA LEU A 126 5.54 -7.17 -11.22
C LEU A 126 5.45 -5.99 -10.26
N MET A 127 5.20 -6.26 -8.97
CA MET A 127 5.15 -5.22 -7.95
C MET A 127 6.05 -5.51 -6.75
N TRP A 128 6.44 -4.44 -6.08
CA TRP A 128 7.04 -4.49 -4.75
C TRP A 128 6.17 -3.68 -3.78
N GLN A 129 6.08 -4.11 -2.53
CA GLN A 129 5.44 -3.35 -1.45
C GLN A 129 6.41 -3.17 -0.28
N GLY A 130 6.72 -1.91 0.04
CA GLY A 130 7.51 -1.52 1.20
C GLY A 130 6.64 -1.21 2.41
N GLN A 131 6.94 -1.82 3.56
CA GLN A 131 6.25 -1.56 4.82
C GLN A 131 6.86 -0.34 5.52
N LEU A 132 6.11 0.76 5.61
CA LEU A 132 6.60 2.03 6.17
C LEU A 132 6.25 2.21 7.64
N ALA A 133 5.11 1.67 8.08
CA ALA A 133 4.70 1.66 9.49
C ALA A 133 3.86 0.42 9.81
N GLY A 134 3.93 -0.07 11.05
CA GLY A 134 3.16 -1.23 11.51
C GLY A 134 3.70 -2.57 10.98
N LYS A 135 2.86 -3.60 11.10
CA LYS A 135 3.18 -4.98 10.74
C LYS A 135 2.01 -5.66 10.03
N LYS A 136 2.32 -6.38 8.95
CA LYS A 136 1.35 -7.20 8.20
C LYS A 136 1.71 -8.67 8.24
N ILE A 137 0.70 -9.53 8.30
CA ILE A 137 0.79 -10.93 7.90
C ILE A 137 0.20 -11.04 6.50
N TRP A 138 0.97 -11.64 5.60
CA TRP A 138 0.50 -12.05 4.29
C TRP A 138 0.12 -13.53 4.34
N SER A 139 -1.05 -13.83 3.79
CA SER A 139 -1.51 -15.20 3.56
C SER A 139 -1.55 -15.43 2.07
N VAL A 140 -0.78 -16.40 1.58
CA VAL A 140 -0.62 -16.67 0.14
C VAL A 140 -1.16 -18.06 -0.20
N ALA A 141 -1.95 -18.13 -1.27
CA ALA A 141 -2.54 -19.35 -1.77
C ALA A 141 -2.29 -19.51 -3.28
N PRO A 142 -2.11 -20.75 -3.76
CA PRO A 142 -1.93 -20.99 -5.18
C PRO A 142 -3.22 -20.76 -5.97
N THR A 143 -3.08 -20.59 -7.27
CA THR A 143 -4.22 -20.66 -8.18
C THR A 143 -4.62 -22.13 -8.42
N PRO A 144 -5.86 -22.39 -8.88
CA PRO A 144 -6.36 -23.75 -9.09
C PRO A 144 -5.45 -24.63 -9.97
N GLU A 145 -4.75 -24.03 -10.93
CA GLU A 145 -3.87 -24.74 -11.88
C GLU A 145 -2.69 -25.42 -11.21
N CYS A 146 -2.25 -24.94 -10.04
CA CYS A 146 -1.12 -25.53 -9.30
C CYS A 146 -1.47 -25.99 -7.88
N ASP A 147 -2.74 -25.98 -7.47
CA ASP A 147 -3.18 -26.30 -6.10
C ASP A 147 -2.76 -27.71 -5.62
N SER A 148 -2.53 -28.65 -6.54
CA SER A 148 -2.04 -30.00 -6.22
C SER A 148 -0.54 -30.09 -5.90
N VAL A 149 0.25 -29.07 -6.27
CA VAL A 149 1.72 -29.07 -6.14
C VAL A 149 2.22 -27.88 -5.30
N CYS A 150 1.64 -26.72 -5.52
CA CYS A 150 1.89 -25.51 -4.76
C CYS A 150 1.22 -25.58 -3.38
N LYS A 151 1.88 -25.04 -2.35
CA LYS A 151 1.35 -25.02 -0.98
C LYS A 151 0.99 -23.61 -0.56
N ARG A 152 -0.03 -23.50 0.27
CA ARG A 152 -0.34 -22.26 0.99
C ARG A 152 0.75 -21.95 2.01
N PHE A 153 1.05 -20.67 2.20
CA PHE A 153 2.02 -20.23 3.20
C PHE A 153 1.69 -18.83 3.71
N ASN A 154 2.13 -18.53 4.93
CA ASN A 154 1.97 -17.24 5.55
C ASN A 154 3.34 -16.68 5.94
N PHE A 155 3.48 -15.36 5.89
CA PHE A 155 4.70 -14.70 6.36
C PHE A 155 4.40 -13.32 6.94
N SER A 156 5.26 -12.86 7.84
CA SER A 156 5.16 -11.53 8.43
C SER A 156 6.10 -10.54 7.75
N VAL A 157 5.63 -9.31 7.64
CA VAL A 157 6.35 -8.17 7.06
C VAL A 157 6.34 -7.06 8.09
N ASP A 158 7.52 -6.73 8.59
CA ASP A 158 7.72 -5.70 9.61
C ASP A 158 8.11 -4.38 8.93
N THR A 159 8.01 -3.28 9.68
CA THR A 159 8.44 -1.96 9.19
C THR A 159 9.89 -2.00 8.69
N GLY A 160 10.11 -1.47 7.49
CA GLY A 160 11.39 -1.46 6.79
C GLY A 160 11.58 -2.64 5.82
N ASP A 161 10.75 -3.67 5.87
CA ASP A 161 10.82 -4.78 4.92
C ASP A 161 10.18 -4.42 3.57
N ILE A 162 10.63 -5.08 2.51
CA ILE A 162 10.00 -5.02 1.18
C ILE A 162 9.61 -6.43 0.73
N VAL A 163 8.36 -6.57 0.27
CA VAL A 163 7.81 -7.79 -0.31
C VAL A 163 7.90 -7.73 -1.82
N LEU A 164 8.34 -8.85 -2.40
CA LEU A 164 8.23 -9.16 -3.82
C LEU A 164 7.39 -10.44 -3.96
N LEU A 165 6.18 -10.30 -4.47
CA LEU A 165 5.28 -11.41 -4.76
C LEU A 165 4.66 -11.14 -6.13
N ASP A 166 4.63 -12.13 -7.01
CA ASP A 166 3.86 -12.02 -8.24
C ASP A 166 2.37 -12.18 -7.90
N THR A 167 1.74 -11.06 -7.56
CA THR A 167 0.33 -11.01 -7.12
C THR A 167 -0.67 -11.28 -8.26
N ARG A 168 -0.18 -11.39 -9.49
CA ARG A 168 -0.99 -11.75 -10.68
C ARG A 168 -1.29 -13.25 -10.73
N VAL A 169 -0.44 -14.07 -10.10
CA VAL A 169 -0.54 -15.55 -10.12
C VAL A 169 -0.58 -16.18 -8.73
N TRP A 170 -0.46 -15.38 -7.67
CA TRP A 170 -0.60 -15.83 -6.29
C TRP A 170 -1.75 -15.10 -5.60
N TYR A 171 -2.78 -15.86 -5.21
CA TYR A 171 -3.83 -15.32 -4.36
C TYR A 171 -3.21 -14.86 -3.05
N HIS A 172 -3.57 -13.65 -2.62
CA HIS A 172 -3.01 -13.09 -1.41
C HIS A 172 -4.04 -12.29 -0.62
N ALA A 173 -3.92 -12.37 0.71
CA ALA A 173 -4.66 -11.58 1.67
C ALA A 173 -3.69 -10.98 2.70
N THR A 174 -4.08 -9.89 3.34
CA THR A 174 -3.26 -9.25 4.39
C THR A 174 -4.05 -9.01 5.67
N LEU A 175 -3.39 -9.23 6.80
CA LEU A 175 -3.89 -8.95 8.14
C LEU A 175 -2.91 -8.04 8.86
N ILE A 176 -3.39 -6.95 9.44
CA ILE A 176 -2.59 -6.01 10.23
C ILE A 176 -2.58 -6.49 11.67
N LYS A 177 -1.40 -6.48 12.31
CA LYS A 177 -1.22 -6.95 13.68
C LYS A 177 -1.23 -5.81 14.69
N ASP A 178 -1.48 -6.20 15.95
CA ASP A 178 -1.26 -5.40 17.15
C ASP A 178 -2.13 -4.14 17.28
N ASN A 179 -3.25 -4.07 16.54
CA ASN A 179 -4.10 -2.88 16.44
C ASN A 179 -3.30 -1.61 16.12
N THR A 180 -2.20 -1.77 15.40
CA THR A 180 -1.35 -0.64 14.96
C THR A 180 -1.77 -0.17 13.58
N LEU A 181 -1.56 1.11 13.30
CA LEU A 181 -1.74 1.64 11.95
C LEU A 181 -0.69 0.99 11.05
N SER A 182 -1.15 0.34 9.99
CA SER A 182 -0.27 -0.09 8.91
C SER A 182 -0.23 0.97 7.84
N LEU A 183 0.96 1.24 7.30
CA LEU A 183 1.16 2.12 6.14
C LEU A 183 2.19 1.49 5.20
N THR A 184 1.86 1.39 3.93
CA THR A 184 2.76 0.85 2.89
C THR A 184 2.78 1.72 1.65
N ILE A 185 3.91 1.70 0.96
CA ILE A 185 4.03 2.21 -0.40
C ILE A 185 4.38 1.07 -1.34
N THR A 186 3.77 1.08 -2.51
CA THR A 186 3.87 0.02 -3.52
C THR A 186 4.11 0.65 -4.88
N SER A 187 4.92 0.03 -5.72
CA SER A 187 5.01 0.38 -7.13
C SER A 187 5.24 -0.85 -7.97
N GLU A 188 4.80 -0.76 -9.21
CA GLU A 188 5.11 -1.71 -10.25
C GLU A 188 6.55 -1.52 -10.74
N TYR A 189 7.11 -2.53 -11.38
CA TYR A 189 8.44 -2.47 -11.98
C TYR A 189 8.57 -3.53 -13.08
N GLY A 190 9.44 -3.28 -14.05
CA GLY A 190 9.77 -4.27 -15.09
C GLY A 190 10.38 -3.65 -16.32
#